data_AF-A0A9E4EVV0-F1
#
_entry.id   AF-A0A9E4EVV0-F1
#
_cell.length_a   1.000
_cell.length_b   1.000
_cell.length_c   1.000
_cell.angle_alpha   90.00
_cell.angle_beta   90.00
_cell.angle_gamma   90.00
#
_symmetry.space_group_name_H-M   'P 1'
#
loop_
_entity.id
_entity.type
_entity.pdbx_description
1 polymer ?
#
loop_
_entity_poly.entity_id
_entity_poly.type
_entity_poly.pdbx_seq_one_letter_code
_entity_poly.pdbx_strand_id
1 'polypeptide(L)'
;MPDLLAAEDTWINTFYAEWQYASLRHWKTKHRFKWDWWHQRDAPLSSLGPLGRNGRETSGFVGLIDKIDGVFAWGAVAILPRFKSEFLSQSPFSLAERRRRSWDGIGSLLIRFPVMRDSELELGFEQRLFFELLQDEKALAENVLTGDFRGTVWAAQLSNQREYLGYELTTQLGLRFDRRSLEVTGRERETRVAGLAFLSIFASL
;
A
#
# COMPACT_ATOMS: atom_id res chain seq x y z
N MET A 1 23.91 -0.30 -25.16
CA MET A 1 22.89 -1.32 -24.85
C MET A 1 21.74 -1.11 -25.81
N PRO A 2 21.25 -2.14 -26.52
CA PRO A 2 20.03 -2.00 -27.32
C PRO A 2 18.83 -1.77 -26.40
N ASP A 3 18.01 -0.79 -26.73
CA ASP A 3 16.75 -0.49 -26.05
C ASP A 3 15.72 -1.55 -26.48
N LEU A 4 15.32 -2.40 -25.54
CA LEU A 4 14.33 -3.45 -25.78
C LEU A 4 12.96 -2.76 -25.83
N LEU A 5 12.51 -2.38 -27.03
CA LEU A 5 11.16 -1.85 -27.23
C LEU A 5 10.14 -2.89 -26.78
N ALA A 6 9.38 -2.56 -25.74
CA ALA A 6 8.23 -3.34 -25.31
C ALA A 6 7.11 -3.22 -26.37
N ALA A 7 6.39 -4.33 -26.62
CA ALA A 7 5.19 -4.41 -27.45
C ALA A 7 5.32 -4.31 -28.99
N GLU A 8 6.47 -4.70 -29.57
CA GLU A 8 6.58 -4.86 -31.03
C GLU A 8 5.78 -6.11 -31.50
N ASP A 9 4.81 -5.91 -32.40
CA ASP A 9 3.83 -6.91 -32.87
C ASP A 9 3.15 -7.72 -31.74
N THR A 10 2.53 -7.00 -30.81
CA THR A 10 1.86 -7.57 -29.63
C THR A 10 0.38 -7.23 -29.61
N TRP A 11 -0.46 -8.23 -29.35
CA TRP A 11 -1.87 -8.03 -29.05
C TRP A 11 -2.05 -7.67 -27.59
N ILE A 12 -2.61 -6.49 -27.33
CA ILE A 12 -2.85 -5.98 -25.98
C ILE A 12 -4.35 -5.84 -25.77
N ASN A 13 -4.88 -6.61 -24.84
CA ASN A 13 -6.24 -6.47 -24.35
C ASN A 13 -6.18 -5.88 -22.94
N THR A 14 -6.77 -4.70 -22.76
CA THR A 14 -6.88 -4.04 -21.45
C THR A 14 -8.34 -3.85 -21.09
N PHE A 15 -8.68 -4.33 -19.89
CA PHE A 15 -9.97 -4.11 -19.25
C PHE A 15 -9.75 -3.33 -17.96
N TYR A 16 -10.51 -2.25 -17.80
CA TYR A 16 -10.49 -1.44 -16.60
C TYR A 16 -11.92 -1.20 -16.13
N ALA A 17 -12.17 -1.47 -14.85
CA ALA A 17 -13.43 -1.18 -14.20
C ALA A 17 -13.18 -0.47 -12.87
N GLU A 18 -13.87 0.64 -12.65
CA GLU A 18 -13.89 1.34 -11.38
C GLU A 18 -15.34 1.48 -10.92
N TRP A 19 -15.58 1.12 -9.66
CA TRP A 19 -16.87 1.27 -9.02
C TRP A 19 -16.69 2.00 -7.69
N GLN A 20 -17.59 2.95 -7.44
CA GLN A 20 -17.64 3.70 -6.20
C GLN A 20 -19.07 3.68 -5.68
N TYR A 21 -19.22 3.45 -4.38
CA TYR A 21 -20.50 3.46 -3.72
C TYR A 21 -20.41 4.29 -2.43
N ALA A 22 -21.28 5.28 -2.31
CA ALA A 22 -21.44 6.08 -1.11
C ALA A 22 -22.78 5.71 -0.48
N SER A 23 -22.73 5.04 0.67
CA SER A 23 -23.91 4.69 1.44
C SER A 23 -24.40 5.88 2.26
N LEU A 24 -25.72 5.98 2.44
CA LEU A 24 -26.36 6.89 3.39
C LEU A 24 -25.92 6.65 4.84
N ARG A 25 -25.35 5.47 5.15
CA ARG A 25 -24.90 5.09 6.49
C ARG A 25 -23.42 5.42 6.77
N HIS A 26 -22.89 6.49 6.16
CA HIS A 26 -21.51 6.99 6.37
C HIS A 26 -20.38 6.07 5.87
N TRP A 27 -20.69 5.06 5.05
CA TRP A 27 -19.71 4.19 4.41
C TRP A 27 -19.45 4.63 2.99
N LYS A 28 -18.19 4.63 2.58
CA LYS A 28 -17.76 4.80 1.20
C LYS A 28 -16.92 3.61 0.80
N THR A 29 -17.30 2.93 -0.28
CA THR A 29 -16.50 1.86 -0.86
C THR A 29 -16.03 2.25 -2.25
N LYS A 30 -14.83 1.78 -2.58
CA LYS A 30 -14.19 2.03 -3.87
C LYS A 30 -13.47 0.77 -4.30
N HIS A 31 -13.84 0.28 -5.46
CA HIS A 31 -13.32 -0.94 -6.06
C HIS A 31 -12.70 -0.58 -7.41
N ARG A 32 -11.45 -0.99 -7.63
CA ARG A 32 -10.73 -0.78 -8.89
C ARG A 32 -10.19 -2.11 -9.35
N PHE A 33 -10.58 -2.49 -10.55
CA PHE A 33 -10.11 -3.69 -11.20
C PHE A 33 -9.45 -3.33 -12.51
N LYS A 34 -8.26 -3.88 -12.73
CA LYS A 34 -7.52 -3.75 -13.97
C LYS A 34 -7.01 -5.11 -14.39
N TRP A 35 -7.24 -5.45 -15.65
CA TRP A 35 -6.75 -6.66 -16.28
C TRP A 35 -6.11 -6.31 -17.62
N ASP A 36 -4.83 -6.64 -17.78
CA ASP A 36 -4.10 -6.54 -19.03
C ASP A 36 -3.65 -7.95 -19.46
N TRP A 37 -3.85 -8.27 -20.72
CA TRP A 37 -3.34 -9.49 -21.36
C TRP A 37 -2.61 -9.13 -22.64
N TRP A 38 -1.35 -9.53 -22.71
CA TRP A 38 -0.45 -9.21 -23.80
C TRP A 38 0.05 -10.52 -24.41
N HIS A 39 -0.10 -10.65 -25.72
CA HIS A 39 0.36 -11.80 -26.48
C HIS A 39 1.22 -11.33 -27.66
N GLN A 40 2.49 -11.73 -27.65
CA GLN A 40 3.45 -11.30 -28.66
C GLN A 40 3.55 -12.35 -29.77
N ARG A 41 3.34 -11.94 -31.02
CA ARG A 41 3.22 -12.86 -32.17
C ARG A 41 4.58 -13.37 -32.67
N ASP A 42 5.63 -12.56 -32.55
CA ASP A 42 7.00 -12.88 -32.96
C ASP A 42 7.95 -13.01 -31.76
N ALA A 43 7.65 -13.91 -30.81
CA ALA A 43 8.58 -14.31 -29.77
C ALA A 43 9.27 -15.63 -30.18
N PRO A 44 10.30 -15.64 -31.05
CA PRO A 44 10.96 -16.89 -31.39
C PRO A 44 11.67 -17.44 -30.15
N LEU A 45 11.25 -18.65 -29.78
CA LEU A 45 12.05 -19.64 -29.08
C LEU A 45 13.48 -19.64 -29.68
N SER A 46 14.47 -19.23 -28.88
CA SER A 46 15.82 -19.80 -28.90
C SER A 46 16.54 -19.96 -30.26
N SER A 47 16.69 -18.91 -31.10
CA SER A 47 17.59 -19.02 -32.29
C SER A 47 18.36 -17.77 -32.74
N LEU A 48 18.42 -16.67 -31.98
CA LEU A 48 19.06 -15.42 -32.41
C LEU A 48 20.22 -14.95 -31.51
N GLY A 49 21.18 -15.84 -31.25
CA GLY A 49 22.55 -15.49 -30.85
C GLY A 49 22.71 -14.48 -29.68
N PRO A 50 23.88 -13.84 -29.53
CA PRO A 50 24.21 -12.98 -28.38
C PRO A 50 23.44 -11.64 -28.32
N LEU A 51 22.46 -11.42 -29.21
CA LEU A 51 21.57 -10.25 -29.25
C LEU A 51 20.09 -10.62 -28.99
N GLY A 52 19.83 -11.84 -28.51
CA GLY A 52 18.50 -12.43 -28.35
C GLY A 52 17.51 -11.58 -27.55
N ARG A 53 16.33 -11.35 -28.14
CA ARG A 53 15.17 -10.74 -27.47
C ARG A 53 14.77 -11.61 -26.27
N ASN A 54 15.02 -11.13 -25.06
CA ASN A 54 14.79 -11.88 -23.82
C ASN A 54 13.35 -11.67 -23.28
N GLY A 55 12.36 -11.96 -24.12
CA GLY A 55 10.95 -11.65 -23.88
C GLY A 55 10.05 -12.88 -23.76
N ARG A 56 9.06 -12.85 -22.88
CA ARG A 56 8.00 -13.86 -22.75
C ARG A 56 6.95 -13.67 -23.83
N GLU A 57 6.50 -14.78 -24.41
CA GLU A 57 5.40 -14.81 -25.41
C GLU A 57 4.08 -14.27 -24.84
N THR A 58 3.81 -14.52 -23.56
CA THR A 58 2.63 -14.01 -22.86
C THR A 58 3.04 -13.21 -21.63
N SER A 59 2.56 -11.98 -21.54
CA SER A 59 2.64 -11.13 -20.35
C SER A 59 1.25 -10.63 -19.97
N GLY A 60 1.12 -10.15 -18.74
CA GLY A 60 -0.19 -9.78 -18.23
C GLY A 60 -0.14 -9.24 -16.82
N PHE A 61 -1.17 -8.48 -16.49
CA PHE A 61 -1.33 -7.78 -15.22
C PHE A 61 -2.76 -7.94 -14.74
N VAL A 62 -2.94 -8.32 -13.48
CA VAL A 62 -4.22 -8.29 -12.78
C VAL A 62 -4.00 -7.48 -11.51
N GLY A 63 -4.75 -6.39 -11.38
CA GLY A 63 -4.77 -5.55 -10.18
C GLY A 63 -6.18 -5.42 -9.66
N LEU A 64 -6.39 -5.70 -8.38
CA LEU A 64 -7.64 -5.45 -7.67
C LEU A 64 -7.33 -4.62 -6.44
N ILE A 65 -7.96 -3.46 -6.32
CA ILE A 65 -7.85 -2.58 -5.17
C ILE A 65 -9.25 -2.34 -4.63
N ASP A 66 -9.46 -2.77 -3.40
CA ASP A 66 -10.68 -2.55 -2.65
C ASP A 66 -10.39 -1.61 -1.49
N LYS A 67 -11.21 -0.58 -1.35
CA LYS A 67 -11.12 0.40 -0.27
C LYS A 67 -12.47 0.63 0.36
N ILE A 68 -12.51 0.63 1.68
CA ILE A 68 -13.69 0.88 2.49
C ILE A 68 -13.30 1.95 3.51
N ASP A 69 -14.01 3.07 3.51
CA ASP A 69 -13.85 4.16 4.47
C ASP A 69 -15.19 4.37 5.20
N GLY A 70 -15.15 4.51 6.53
CA GLY A 70 -16.31 4.86 7.35
C GLY A 70 -16.05 6.10 8.19
N VAL A 71 -17.09 6.89 8.47
CA VAL A 71 -17.02 7.99 9.44
C VAL A 71 -18.17 7.87 10.42
N PHE A 72 -17.86 7.59 11.68
CA PHE A 72 -18.85 7.45 12.76
C PHE A 72 -18.64 8.56 13.76
N ALA A 73 -19.55 9.53 13.80
CA ALA A 73 -19.58 10.53 14.85
C ALA A 73 -20.45 10.03 16.01
N TRP A 74 -19.85 9.88 17.18
CA TRP A 74 -20.54 9.59 18.44
C TRP A 74 -20.35 10.77 19.40
N GLY A 75 -21.29 11.72 19.33
CA GLY A 75 -21.22 12.96 20.10
C GLY A 75 -20.02 13.80 19.70
N ALA A 76 -19.08 13.98 20.63
CA ALA A 76 -17.84 14.71 20.38
C ALA A 76 -16.71 13.84 19.78
N VAL A 77 -16.86 12.50 19.81
CA VAL A 77 -15.84 11.57 19.32
C VAL A 77 -16.15 11.16 17.89
N ALA A 78 -15.16 11.21 17.00
CA ALA A 78 -15.28 10.68 15.65
C ALA A 78 -14.37 9.46 15.47
N ILE A 79 -14.93 8.36 14.99
CA ILE A 79 -14.23 7.11 14.70
C ILE A 79 -14.23 6.90 13.19
N LEU A 80 -13.04 6.84 12.61
CA LEU A 80 -12.81 6.72 11.18
C LEU A 80 -12.08 5.41 10.88
N PRO A 81 -12.81 4.28 10.76
CA PRO A 81 -12.22 3.04 10.27
C PRO A 81 -11.98 3.13 8.77
N ARG A 82 -10.82 2.64 8.34
CA ARG A 82 -10.45 2.53 6.93
C ARG A 82 -9.83 1.17 6.69
N PHE A 83 -10.18 0.57 5.57
CA PHE A 83 -9.62 -0.69 5.13
C PHE A 83 -9.27 -0.59 3.66
N LYS A 84 -8.09 -1.04 3.30
CA LYS A 84 -7.61 -1.14 1.93
C LYS A 84 -7.07 -2.55 1.73
N SER A 85 -7.51 -3.21 0.68
CA SER A 85 -6.91 -4.46 0.19
C SER A 85 -6.44 -4.25 -1.23
N GLU A 86 -5.24 -4.74 -1.53
CA GLU A 86 -4.62 -4.64 -2.83
C GLU A 86 -4.09 -6.02 -3.21
N PHE A 87 -4.62 -6.56 -4.29
CA PHE A 87 -4.12 -7.77 -4.91
C PHE A 87 -3.46 -7.41 -6.24
N LEU A 88 -2.24 -7.90 -6.40
CA LEU A 88 -1.44 -7.68 -7.59
C LEU A 88 -0.96 -9.03 -8.11
N SER A 89 -1.14 -9.27 -9.40
CA SER A 89 -0.51 -10.37 -10.11
C SER A 89 0.06 -9.83 -11.42
N GLN A 90 1.37 -9.86 -11.54
CA GLN A 90 2.10 -9.33 -12.68
C GLN A 90 3.01 -10.40 -13.26
N SER A 91 2.88 -10.60 -14.56
CA SER A 91 3.78 -11.39 -15.38
C SER A 91 4.49 -10.45 -16.34
N PRO A 92 5.71 -9.99 -16.01
CA PRO A 92 6.44 -9.05 -16.86
C PRO A 92 6.89 -9.72 -18.16
N PHE A 93 7.08 -8.88 -19.18
CA PHE A 93 7.57 -9.28 -20.49
C PHE A 93 8.99 -9.83 -20.43
N SER A 94 9.89 -9.18 -19.68
CA SER A 94 11.28 -9.65 -19.58
C SER A 94 11.38 -11.00 -18.88
N LEU A 95 12.11 -11.95 -19.47
CA LEU A 95 12.46 -13.22 -18.82
C LEU A 95 13.41 -13.02 -17.63
N ALA A 96 14.19 -11.93 -17.63
CA ALA A 96 15.03 -11.55 -16.49
C ALA A 96 14.20 -11.15 -15.26
N GLU A 97 12.94 -10.75 -15.46
CA GLU A 97 12.04 -10.42 -14.36
C GLU A 97 11.14 -11.60 -13.99
N ARG A 98 11.17 -11.96 -12.71
CA ARG A 98 10.31 -13.01 -12.16
C ARG A 98 8.86 -12.54 -12.18
N ARG A 99 7.92 -13.46 -12.39
CA ARG A 99 6.49 -13.22 -12.12
C ARG A 99 6.35 -12.78 -10.66
N ARG A 100 5.46 -11.83 -10.38
CA ARG A 100 5.17 -11.30 -9.04
C ARG A 100 3.69 -11.46 -8.74
N ARG A 101 3.36 -11.92 -7.53
CA ARG A 101 1.99 -11.98 -7.04
C ARG A 101 2.04 -11.58 -5.58
N SER A 102 1.31 -10.54 -5.22
CA SER A 102 1.30 -10.04 -3.87
C SER A 102 -0.10 -9.68 -3.43
N TRP A 103 -0.34 -9.81 -2.13
CA TRP A 103 -1.53 -9.31 -1.47
C TRP A 103 -1.11 -8.40 -0.33
N ASP A 104 -1.65 -7.19 -0.31
CA ASP A 104 -1.40 -6.16 0.70
C ASP A 104 -2.73 -5.75 1.33
N GLY A 105 -2.90 -6.04 2.61
CA GLY A 105 -4.04 -5.64 3.43
C GLY A 105 -3.63 -4.59 4.45
N ILE A 106 -4.26 -3.43 4.39
CA ILE A 106 -4.03 -2.31 5.30
C ILE A 106 -5.35 -1.96 5.99
N GLY A 107 -5.42 -2.20 7.28
CA GLY A 107 -6.50 -1.70 8.13
C GLY A 107 -5.99 -0.52 8.95
N SER A 108 -6.71 0.59 8.97
CA SER A 108 -6.44 1.69 9.87
C SER A 108 -7.68 2.15 10.62
N LEU A 109 -7.47 2.65 11.81
CA LEU A 109 -8.50 3.19 12.68
C LEU A 109 -7.98 4.51 13.23
N LEU A 110 -8.69 5.59 12.93
CA LEU A 110 -8.41 6.90 13.48
C LEU A 110 -9.55 7.29 14.42
N ILE A 111 -9.23 7.67 15.64
CA ILE A 111 -10.17 8.16 16.64
C ILE A 111 -9.80 9.61 16.92
N ARG A 112 -10.77 10.50 16.78
CA ARG A 112 -10.61 11.94 17.04
C ARG A 112 -11.54 12.33 18.16
N PHE A 113 -11.05 13.08 19.13
CA PHE A 113 -11.89 13.64 20.17
C PHE A 113 -11.35 14.99 20.66
N PRO A 114 -12.24 15.95 20.94
CA PRO A 114 -11.85 17.22 21.52
C PRO A 114 -11.48 17.02 22.99
N VAL A 115 -10.32 17.54 23.38
CA VAL A 115 -9.86 17.57 24.78
C VAL A 115 -10.33 18.86 25.45
N MET A 116 -10.29 19.97 24.71
CA MET A 116 -10.77 21.29 25.13
C MET A 116 -11.45 21.98 23.93
N ARG A 117 -11.97 23.20 24.11
CA ARG A 117 -12.64 23.96 23.03
C ARG A 117 -11.78 24.09 21.78
N ASP A 118 -10.48 24.33 21.97
CA ASP A 118 -9.53 24.57 20.88
C ASP A 118 -8.38 23.56 20.87
N SER A 119 -8.57 22.40 21.51
CA SER A 119 -7.59 21.30 21.55
C SER A 119 -8.24 20.00 21.10
N GLU A 120 -7.64 19.37 20.10
CA GLU A 120 -8.08 18.08 19.55
C GLU A 120 -6.97 17.04 19.72
N LEU A 121 -7.35 15.84 20.16
CA LEU A 121 -6.46 14.68 20.23
C LEU A 121 -6.91 13.66 19.19
N GLU A 122 -5.97 13.26 18.33
CA GLU A 122 -6.14 12.22 17.34
C GLU A 122 -5.29 11.01 17.71
N LEU A 123 -5.89 9.83 17.72
CA LEU A 123 -5.22 8.56 17.91
C LEU A 123 -5.37 7.76 16.61
N GLY A 124 -4.24 7.28 16.09
CA GLY A 124 -4.18 6.46 14.89
C GLY A 124 -3.62 5.08 15.20
N PHE A 125 -4.28 4.06 14.65
CA PHE A 125 -3.77 2.70 14.61
C PHE A 125 -3.77 2.23 13.16
N GLU A 126 -2.68 1.64 12.69
CA GLU A 126 -2.60 1.03 11.37
C GLU A 126 -1.96 -0.35 11.47
N GLN A 127 -2.58 -1.33 10.82
CA GLN A 127 -2.11 -2.70 10.70
C GLN A 127 -1.97 -3.02 9.21
N ARG A 128 -0.74 -3.35 8.81
CA ARG A 128 -0.41 -3.78 7.45
C ARG A 128 0.02 -5.23 7.41
N LEU A 129 -0.48 -5.96 6.43
CA LEU A 129 -0.21 -7.36 6.16
C LEU A 129 0.16 -7.49 4.69
N PHE A 130 1.39 -7.89 4.41
CA PHE A 130 1.89 -8.08 3.06
C PHE A 130 2.36 -9.52 2.88
N PHE A 131 1.90 -10.16 1.81
CA PHE A 131 2.21 -11.54 1.47
C PHE A 131 2.66 -11.65 0.01
N GLU A 132 3.77 -12.32 -0.25
CA GLU A 132 4.29 -12.65 -1.59
C GLU A 132 3.85 -14.06 -2.01
N LEU A 133 2.78 -14.14 -2.81
CA LEU A 133 2.03 -15.37 -3.11
C LEU A 133 2.66 -16.28 -4.18
N LEU A 134 3.92 -16.06 -4.56
CA LEU A 134 4.59 -16.83 -5.64
C LEU A 134 5.76 -17.68 -5.18
N GLN A 135 6.31 -17.42 -4.00
CA GLN A 135 7.46 -18.15 -3.51
C GLN A 135 6.99 -19.30 -2.62
N ASP A 136 7.30 -20.53 -3.01
CA ASP A 136 7.11 -21.67 -2.10
C ASP A 136 8.17 -21.58 -1.01
N GLU A 137 7.73 -21.18 0.19
CA GLU A 137 8.59 -20.97 1.37
C GLU A 137 9.37 -22.24 1.74
N LYS A 138 8.86 -23.42 1.37
CA LYS A 138 9.53 -24.71 1.60
C LYS A 138 10.67 -25.00 0.62
N ALA A 139 10.71 -24.30 -0.51
CA ALA A 139 11.76 -24.42 -1.52
C ALA A 139 12.84 -23.33 -1.38
N LEU A 140 12.68 -22.40 -0.44
CA LEU A 140 13.68 -21.39 -0.11
C LEU A 140 14.84 -21.99 0.70
N ALA A 141 16.06 -21.51 0.43
CA ALA A 141 17.19 -21.79 1.30
C ALA A 141 16.96 -21.17 2.69
N GLU A 142 17.44 -21.85 3.73
CA GLU A 142 17.39 -21.33 5.10
C GLU A 142 18.09 -19.94 5.18
N ASN A 143 17.55 -19.05 6.01
CA ASN A 143 17.97 -17.66 6.23
C ASN A 143 17.73 -16.66 5.09
N VAL A 144 16.83 -16.96 4.15
CA VAL A 144 16.40 -15.98 3.14
C VAL A 144 15.09 -15.29 3.56
N LEU A 145 15.00 -13.98 3.32
CA LEU A 145 13.78 -13.21 3.51
C LEU A 145 12.71 -13.69 2.52
N THR A 146 11.55 -14.07 3.04
CA THR A 146 10.44 -14.59 2.23
C THR A 146 9.70 -13.49 1.47
N GLY A 147 9.87 -12.23 1.87
CA GLY A 147 9.14 -11.07 1.34
C GLY A 147 7.91 -10.70 2.18
N ASP A 148 7.40 -11.64 2.96
CA ASP A 148 6.26 -11.47 3.86
C ASP A 148 6.56 -10.53 5.03
N PHE A 149 5.58 -9.67 5.31
CA PHE A 149 5.75 -8.59 6.29
C PHE A 149 4.44 -8.27 7.02
N ARG A 150 4.56 -8.10 8.35
CA ARG A 150 3.51 -7.54 9.20
C ARG A 150 3.98 -6.26 9.87
N GLY A 151 3.27 -5.17 9.62
CA GLY A 151 3.50 -3.85 10.20
C GLY A 151 2.38 -3.43 11.12
N THR A 152 2.74 -2.80 12.23
CA THR A 152 1.80 -2.14 13.12
C THR A 152 2.32 -0.75 13.43
N VAL A 153 1.48 0.25 13.24
CA VAL A 153 1.78 1.65 13.52
C VAL A 153 0.80 2.17 14.56
N TRP A 154 1.33 2.82 15.57
CA TRP A 154 0.57 3.61 16.53
C TRP A 154 0.93 5.07 16.33
N ALA A 155 -0.06 5.94 16.31
CA ALA A 155 0.14 7.37 16.23
C ALA A 155 -0.76 8.09 17.25
N ALA A 156 -0.23 9.17 17.80
CA ALA A 156 -0.99 10.09 18.63
C ALA A 156 -0.60 11.51 18.22
N GLN A 157 -1.58 12.38 18.03
CA GLN A 157 -1.36 13.76 17.68
C GLN A 157 -2.25 14.67 18.51
N LEU A 158 -1.64 15.63 19.20
CA LEU A 158 -2.34 16.72 19.86
C LEU A 158 -2.24 17.96 18.99
N SER A 159 -3.38 18.54 18.63
CA SER A 159 -3.48 19.81 17.93
C SER A 159 -4.12 20.84 18.87
N ASN A 160 -3.50 22.01 18.99
CA ASN A 160 -4.08 23.16 19.70
C ASN A 160 -4.07 24.39 18.79
N GLN A 161 -5.20 25.08 18.73
CA GLN A 161 -5.40 26.29 17.96
C GLN A 161 -5.71 27.43 18.93
N ARG A 162 -4.98 28.54 18.87
CA ARG A 162 -5.22 29.69 19.75
C ARG A 162 -4.89 30.99 19.07
N GLU A 163 -5.70 32.00 19.37
CA GLU A 163 -5.39 33.38 19.00
C GLU A 163 -4.40 33.98 20.01
N TYR A 164 -3.32 34.57 19.51
CA TYR A 164 -2.34 35.31 20.32
C TYR A 164 -1.88 36.55 19.58
N LEU A 165 -2.14 37.73 20.16
CA LEU A 165 -1.73 39.05 19.64
C LEU A 165 -2.14 39.30 18.17
N GLY A 166 -3.32 38.84 17.78
CA GLY A 166 -3.84 39.01 16.40
C GLY A 166 -3.34 37.96 15.41
N TYR A 167 -2.60 36.95 15.85
CA TYR A 167 -2.20 35.80 15.06
C TYR A 167 -2.95 34.55 15.51
N GLU A 168 -3.27 33.68 14.55
CA GLU A 168 -3.80 32.35 14.80
C GLU A 168 -2.63 31.36 14.87
N LEU A 169 -2.34 30.87 16.07
CA LEU A 169 -1.29 29.88 16.30
C LEU A 169 -1.90 28.48 16.30
N THR A 170 -1.43 27.64 15.39
CA THR A 170 -1.74 26.20 15.39
C THR A 170 -0.51 25.41 15.78
N THR A 171 -0.54 24.78 16.94
CA THR A 171 0.51 23.89 17.45
C THR A 171 0.10 22.45 17.28
N GLN A 172 0.94 21.65 16.63
CA GLN A 172 0.74 20.22 16.41
C GLN A 172 1.91 19.44 17.00
N LEU A 173 1.63 18.62 18.01
CA LEU A 173 2.57 17.67 18.59
C LEU A 173 2.16 16.27 18.15
N GLY A 174 3.04 15.55 17.47
CA GLY A 174 2.76 14.19 17.01
C GLY A 174 3.82 13.18 17.44
N LEU A 175 3.37 11.99 17.79
CA LEU A 175 4.17 10.82 18.10
C LEU A 175 3.72 9.67 17.21
N ARG A 176 4.67 8.96 16.62
CA ARG A 176 4.43 7.75 15.83
C ARG A 176 5.41 6.66 16.25
N PHE A 177 4.87 5.48 16.52
CA PHE A 177 5.63 4.27 16.79
C PHE A 177 5.32 3.25 15.70
N ASP A 178 6.34 2.87 14.95
CA ASP A 178 6.27 1.88 13.88
C ASP A 178 6.96 0.60 14.34
N ARG A 179 6.26 -0.52 14.22
CA ARG A 179 6.80 -1.87 14.47
C ARG A 179 6.58 -2.72 13.23
N ARG A 180 7.68 -3.26 12.69
CA ARG A 180 7.69 -4.07 11.49
C ARG A 180 8.35 -5.41 11.76
N SER A 181 7.62 -6.50 11.52
CA SER A 181 8.14 -7.87 11.59
C SER A 181 8.27 -8.45 10.18
N LEU A 182 9.48 -8.89 9.82
CA LEU A 182 9.79 -9.51 8.53
C LEU A 182 9.98 -11.01 8.71
N GLU A 183 9.42 -11.80 7.80
CA GLU A 183 9.57 -13.25 7.77
C GLU A 183 10.96 -13.67 7.25
N VAL A 184 11.61 -14.57 7.99
CA VAL A 184 12.90 -15.17 7.62
C VAL A 184 12.72 -16.69 7.59
N THR A 185 13.10 -17.32 6.48
CA THR A 185 12.99 -18.78 6.32
C THR A 185 13.89 -19.49 7.34
N GLY A 186 13.33 -20.36 8.18
CA GLY A 186 14.09 -21.18 9.14
C GLY A 186 14.54 -20.47 10.42
N ARG A 187 14.07 -19.24 10.69
CA ARG A 187 14.36 -18.48 11.92
C ARG A 187 13.14 -17.74 12.46
N GLU A 188 13.26 -17.22 13.68
CA GLU A 188 12.30 -16.26 14.22
C GLU A 188 12.31 -14.94 13.42
N ARG A 189 11.13 -14.30 13.31
CA ARG A 189 10.94 -13.07 12.53
C ARG A 189 11.83 -11.92 13.00
N GLU A 190 12.44 -11.21 12.06
CA GLU A 190 13.17 -9.97 12.37
C GLU A 190 12.20 -8.84 12.70
N THR A 191 12.30 -8.26 13.90
CA THR A 191 11.50 -7.11 14.31
C THR A 191 12.32 -5.82 14.24
N ARG A 192 11.81 -4.82 13.53
CA ARG A 192 12.34 -3.46 13.48
C ARG A 192 11.34 -2.52 14.14
N VAL A 193 11.85 -1.61 14.97
CA VAL A 193 11.05 -0.60 15.66
C VAL A 193 11.62 0.77 15.33
N ALA A 194 10.75 1.70 14.96
CA ALA A 194 11.11 3.09 14.75
C ALA A 194 10.13 4.00 15.50
N GLY A 195 10.65 5.01 16.16
CA GLY A 195 9.86 6.08 16.78
C GLY A 195 10.13 7.38 16.06
N LEU A 196 9.07 8.17 15.81
CA LEU A 196 9.17 9.51 15.30
C LEU A 196 8.33 10.43 16.19
N ALA A 197 8.95 11.52 16.64
CA ALA A 197 8.27 12.60 17.34
C ALA A 197 8.46 13.87 16.52
N PHE A 198 7.38 14.66 16.38
CA PHE A 198 7.45 15.96 15.73
C PHE A 198 6.66 17.00 16.52
N LEU A 199 7.12 18.24 16.38
CA LEU A 199 6.43 19.44 16.86
C LEU A 199 6.43 20.42 15.70
N SER A 200 5.24 20.88 15.32
CA SER A 200 5.05 21.88 14.27
C SER A 200 4.22 23.01 14.82
N ILE A 201 4.65 24.24 14.56
CA ILE A 201 3.97 25.46 15.00
C ILE A 201 3.75 26.30 13.75
N PHE A 202 2.49 26.56 13.44
CA PHE A 202 2.07 27.44 12.37
C PHE A 202 1.53 28.73 12.98
N ALA A 203 1.86 29.87 12.38
CA ALA A 203 1.28 31.16 12.72
C ALA A 203 0.73 31.78 11.44
N SER A 204 -0.56 32.07 11.41
CA SER A 204 -1.23 32.81 10.34
C SER A 204 -1.78 34.16 10.84
N LEU A 205 -1.89 35.11 9.91
CA LEU A 205 -2.50 36.44 10.09
C LEU A 205 -4.00 36.41 9.85
#